data_AF-A0A5S9NIS2-F1
#
_entry.id   AF-A0A5S9NIS2-F1
#
_cell.length_a   1.000
_cell.length_b   1.000
_cell.length_c   1.000
_cell.angle_alpha   90.00
_cell.angle_beta   90.00
_cell.angle_gamma   90.00
#
_symmetry.space_group_name_H-M   'P 1'
#
loop_
_entity.id
_entity.type
_entity.pdbx_description
1 polymer ?
#
loop_
_entity_poly.entity_id
_entity_poly.type
_entity_poly.pdbx_seq_one_letter_code
_entity_poly.pdbx_strand_id
1 'polypeptide(L)'
;MNHLRYFAARRDRRVECAIVGTGGFGRSFLVQAHHVQGLGCRVAVDRDSSIATAVLRSTGIDGANIVECADADAARTAWDAGKAIAAGDLAVVLGLPFEVVLESTGNPEAGARHARIAIEADKHVVMVTKETDSVVGPVLARMAAARGRVVTPVDGDQPSLLIGLATWAQVIGLKIVAAGKSSEYDFVFDPESETITSNGRTVPVPGFGAWIEAGDRPWAQV
;
A
#
# COMPACT_ATOMS: atom_id res chain seq x y z
N MET A 1 -2.11 -12.37 19.56
CA MET A 1 -1.52 -11.10 20.04
C MET A 1 -2.65 -10.21 20.53
N ASN A 2 -2.54 -9.53 21.67
CA ASN A 2 -3.58 -8.59 22.13
C ASN A 2 -3.21 -7.16 21.68
N HIS A 3 -3.80 -6.72 20.56
CA HIS A 3 -3.50 -5.41 19.97
C HIS A 3 -3.90 -4.24 20.87
N LEU A 4 -4.97 -4.37 21.67
CA LEU A 4 -5.36 -3.34 22.64
C LEU A 4 -4.25 -3.10 23.68
N ARG A 5 -3.57 -4.16 24.14
CA ARG A 5 -2.41 -4.04 25.03
C ARG A 5 -1.19 -3.48 24.29
N TYR A 6 -0.94 -3.91 23.06
CA TYR A 6 0.21 -3.45 22.27
C TYR A 6 0.15 -1.93 21.99
N PHE A 7 -1.05 -1.40 21.73
CA PHE A 7 -1.26 0.03 21.47
C PHE A 7 -1.65 0.84 22.73
N ALA A 8 -1.83 0.20 23.89
CA ALA A 8 -2.24 0.87 25.12
C ALA A 8 -1.31 2.02 25.54
N ALA A 9 0.00 1.85 25.33
CA ALA A 9 1.02 2.83 25.71
C ALA A 9 1.18 4.00 24.70
N ARG A 10 0.44 4.00 23.58
CA ARG A 10 0.59 5.00 22.50
C ARG A 10 -0.52 6.05 22.48
N ARG A 11 -1.31 6.18 23.54
CA ARG A 11 -2.46 7.09 23.58
C ARG A 11 -2.09 8.56 23.38
N ASP A 12 -0.87 8.94 23.75
CA ASP A 12 -0.42 10.35 23.75
C ASP A 12 0.39 10.74 22.50
N ARG A 13 0.63 9.78 21.59
CA ARG A 13 1.34 10.04 20.33
C ARG A 13 0.41 9.83 19.16
N ARG A 14 0.30 10.86 18.31
CA ARG A 14 -0.31 10.75 16.99
C ARG A 14 0.75 10.50 15.94
N VAL A 15 0.56 9.48 15.11
CA VAL A 15 1.35 9.23 13.90
C VAL A 15 0.63 9.88 12.74
N GLU A 16 1.29 10.79 12.04
CA GLU A 16 0.75 11.46 10.88
C GLU A 16 1.18 10.77 9.59
N CYS A 17 0.24 10.70 8.66
CA CYS A 17 0.40 10.02 7.39
C CYS A 17 -0.04 10.89 6.22
N ALA A 18 0.61 10.70 5.08
CA ALA A 18 0.12 11.14 3.78
C ALA A 18 -0.26 9.91 2.95
N ILE A 19 -1.39 9.98 2.23
CA ILE A 19 -1.82 8.93 1.31
C ILE A 19 -1.63 9.37 -0.14
N VAL A 20 -1.12 8.46 -0.97
CA VAL A 20 -0.88 8.67 -2.40
C VAL A 20 -1.71 7.67 -3.19
N GLY A 21 -2.60 8.17 -4.04
CA GLY A 21 -3.64 7.39 -4.70
C GLY A 21 -4.89 7.30 -3.83
N THR A 22 -5.90 8.10 -4.18
CA THR A 22 -7.14 8.29 -3.40
C THR A 22 -8.32 7.46 -3.91
N GLY A 23 -8.03 6.37 -4.64
CA GLY A 23 -9.02 5.41 -5.15
C GLY A 23 -9.76 4.63 -4.05
N GLY A 24 -10.33 3.47 -4.40
CA GLY A 24 -11.19 2.69 -3.48
C GLY A 24 -10.56 2.39 -2.11
N PHE A 25 -9.29 1.95 -2.09
CA PHE A 25 -8.55 1.75 -0.85
C PHE A 25 -8.33 3.08 -0.12
N GLY A 26 -7.78 4.09 -0.80
CA GLY A 26 -7.39 5.35 -0.18
C GLY A 26 -8.55 6.10 0.46
N ARG A 27 -9.72 6.12 -0.21
CA ARG A 27 -10.96 6.65 0.36
C ARG A 27 -11.37 5.91 1.64
N SER A 28 -11.36 4.58 1.60
CA SER A 28 -11.74 3.75 2.76
C SER A 28 -10.78 3.95 3.94
N PHE A 29 -9.48 4.07 3.66
CA PHE A 29 -8.47 4.39 4.66
C PHE A 29 -8.69 5.76 5.30
N LEU A 30 -8.94 6.80 4.49
CA LEU A 30 -9.20 8.16 5.00
C LEU A 30 -10.42 8.19 5.93
N VAL A 31 -11.51 7.51 5.55
CA VAL A 31 -12.69 7.35 6.42
C VAL A 31 -12.31 6.65 7.73
N GLN A 32 -11.63 5.50 7.65
CA GLN A 32 -11.26 4.72 8.83
C GLN A 32 -10.29 5.49 9.75
N ALA A 33 -9.38 6.29 9.19
CA ALA A 33 -8.39 7.06 9.95
C ALA A 33 -9.03 8.06 10.92
N HIS A 34 -10.23 8.57 10.64
CA HIS A 34 -10.99 9.41 11.58
C HIS A 34 -11.37 8.70 12.87
N HIS A 35 -11.44 7.37 12.85
CA HIS A 35 -11.90 6.54 13.96
C HIS A 35 -10.75 5.84 14.69
N VAL A 36 -9.50 5.97 14.22
CA VAL A 36 -8.34 5.31 14.82
C VAL A 36 -7.62 6.27 15.76
N GLN A 37 -7.67 5.99 17.06
CA GLN A 37 -6.94 6.78 18.05
C GLN A 37 -5.43 6.71 17.80
N GLY A 38 -4.76 7.88 17.80
CA GLY A 38 -3.32 7.98 17.59
C GLY A 38 -2.88 7.91 16.12
N LEU A 39 -3.83 7.88 15.17
CA LEU A 39 -3.55 7.99 13.74
C LEU A 39 -4.05 9.33 13.19
N GLY A 40 -3.30 9.89 12.25
CA GLY A 40 -3.70 11.03 11.48
C GLY A 40 -3.40 10.87 10.01
N CYS A 41 -4.39 11.20 9.18
CA CYS A 41 -4.16 11.34 7.75
C CYS A 41 -5.04 12.47 7.24
N ARG A 42 -4.40 13.62 6.97
CA ARG A 42 -5.06 14.82 6.42
C ARG A 42 -4.42 15.29 5.12
N VAL A 43 -3.43 14.54 4.63
CA VAL A 43 -2.70 14.84 3.40
C VAL A 43 -3.05 13.76 2.39
N ALA A 44 -3.70 14.15 1.31
CA ALA A 44 -4.10 13.28 0.22
C ALA A 44 -3.45 13.77 -1.08
N VAL A 45 -2.84 12.83 -1.80
CA VAL A 45 -2.15 13.08 -3.06
C VAL A 45 -2.77 12.19 -4.12
N ASP A 46 -3.11 12.78 -5.25
CA ASP A 46 -3.51 12.05 -6.46
C ASP A 46 -2.87 12.70 -7.68
N ARG A 47 -3.09 12.16 -8.88
CA ARG A 47 -2.57 12.73 -10.14
C ARG A 47 -3.03 14.17 -10.41
N ASP A 48 -4.12 14.56 -9.75
CA ASP A 48 -4.74 15.88 -9.82
C ASP A 48 -5.25 16.23 -8.41
N SER A 49 -4.93 17.43 -7.91
CA SER A 49 -5.35 17.87 -6.58
C SER A 49 -6.87 17.88 -6.43
N SER A 50 -7.62 18.14 -7.49
CA SER A 50 -9.08 18.17 -7.45
C SER A 50 -9.69 16.79 -7.15
N ILE A 51 -9.04 15.70 -7.59
CA ILE A 51 -9.44 14.32 -7.25
C ILE A 51 -9.26 14.10 -5.75
N ALA A 52 -8.09 14.45 -5.22
CA ALA A 52 -7.81 14.36 -3.79
C ALA A 52 -8.78 15.22 -2.96
N THR A 53 -9.09 16.44 -3.41
CA THR A 53 -10.12 17.31 -2.80
C THR A 53 -11.48 16.64 -2.77
N ALA A 54 -11.94 16.08 -3.88
CA ALA A 54 -13.24 15.42 -3.97
C ALA A 54 -13.32 14.23 -3.01
N VAL A 55 -12.24 13.44 -2.90
CA VAL A 55 -12.18 12.30 -1.98
C VAL A 55 -12.19 12.77 -0.53
N LEU A 56 -11.35 13.74 -0.14
CA LEU A 56 -11.35 14.33 1.21
C LEU A 56 -12.75 14.84 1.59
N ARG A 57 -13.44 15.56 0.69
CA ARG A 57 -14.84 15.97 0.91
C ARG A 57 -15.77 14.79 1.13
N SER A 58 -15.63 13.74 0.32
CA SER A 58 -16.45 12.53 0.43
C SER A 58 -16.27 11.76 1.75
N THR A 59 -15.20 12.04 2.50
CA THR A 59 -14.94 11.46 3.83
C THR A 59 -15.55 12.26 4.99
N GLY A 60 -16.24 13.38 4.69
CA GLY A 60 -16.91 14.22 5.68
C GLY A 60 -16.12 15.47 6.09
N ILE A 61 -14.98 15.73 5.46
CA ILE A 61 -14.21 16.97 5.68
C ILE A 61 -14.92 18.12 4.96
N ASP A 62 -15.23 19.19 5.70
CA ASP A 62 -15.78 20.42 5.13
C ASP A 62 -14.84 20.98 4.05
N GLY A 63 -15.39 21.34 2.89
CA GLY A 63 -14.66 21.94 1.79
C GLY A 63 -13.89 23.21 2.18
N ALA A 64 -14.38 24.00 3.14
CA ALA A 64 -13.68 25.18 3.67
C ALA A 64 -12.43 24.83 4.51
N ASN A 65 -12.26 23.55 4.86
CA ASN A 65 -11.12 23.01 5.59
C ASN A 65 -10.13 22.26 4.71
N ILE A 66 -10.35 22.23 3.38
CA ILE A 66 -9.45 21.58 2.41
C ILE A 66 -8.75 22.67 1.60
N VAL A 67 -7.44 22.54 1.46
CA VAL A 67 -6.60 23.42 0.65
C VAL A 67 -5.94 22.58 -0.45
N GLU A 68 -6.12 23.02 -1.70
CA GLU A 68 -5.35 22.51 -2.82
C GLU A 68 -4.00 23.19 -2.85
N CYS A 69 -2.92 22.40 -2.78
CA CYS A 69 -1.56 22.89 -2.71
C CYS A 69 -0.82 22.51 -4.00
N ALA A 70 -0.36 23.53 -4.72
CA ALA A 70 0.45 23.36 -5.93
C ALA A 70 1.96 23.30 -5.64
N ASP A 71 2.38 23.77 -4.47
CA ASP A 71 3.78 23.87 -4.05
C ASP A 71 3.95 23.65 -2.54
N ALA A 72 5.22 23.51 -2.12
CA ALA A 72 5.60 23.18 -0.75
C ALA A 72 5.23 24.29 0.26
N ASP A 73 5.23 25.55 -0.15
CA ASP A 73 4.93 26.69 0.73
C ASP A 73 3.43 26.74 1.04
N ALA A 74 2.59 26.52 0.01
CA ALA A 74 1.15 26.37 0.18
C ALA A 74 0.82 25.17 1.08
N ALA A 75 1.49 24.03 0.86
CA ALA A 75 1.33 22.83 1.68
C ALA A 75 1.71 23.10 3.15
N ARG A 76 2.84 23.79 3.38
CA ARG A 76 3.31 24.13 4.73
C ARG A 76 2.35 25.08 5.45
N THR A 77 1.85 26.09 4.74
CA THR A 77 0.87 27.04 5.28
C THR A 77 -0.43 26.34 5.68
N ALA A 78 -0.95 25.46 4.81
CA ALA A 78 -2.16 24.68 5.09
C ALA A 78 -1.96 23.74 6.29
N TRP A 79 -0.79 23.10 6.39
CA TRP A 79 -0.45 22.22 7.50
C TRP A 79 -0.50 22.95 8.85
N ASP A 80 0.15 24.11 8.94
CA ASP A 80 0.21 24.91 10.16
C ASP A 80 -1.16 25.46 10.56
N ALA A 81 -1.99 25.78 9.57
CA ALA A 81 -3.36 26.22 9.77
C ALA A 81 -4.33 25.10 10.17
N GLY A 82 -3.87 23.86 10.36
CA GLY A 82 -4.75 22.76 10.75
C GLY A 82 -5.52 22.11 9.60
N LYS A 83 -5.32 22.54 8.35
CA LYS A 83 -6.16 22.20 7.20
C LYS A 83 -5.84 20.82 6.62
N ALA A 84 -6.82 20.23 5.96
CA ALA A 84 -6.61 19.09 5.07
C ALA A 84 -5.96 19.56 3.77
N ILE A 85 -5.06 18.77 3.23
CA ILE A 85 -4.18 19.12 2.11
C ILE A 85 -4.47 18.15 0.97
N ALA A 86 -4.79 18.71 -0.19
CA ALA A 86 -4.90 17.99 -1.45
C ALA A 86 -3.77 18.44 -2.38
N ALA A 87 -3.01 17.50 -2.95
CA ALA A 87 -1.90 17.82 -3.85
C ALA A 87 -1.86 16.89 -5.08
N GLY A 88 -1.26 17.40 -6.16
CA GLY A 88 -1.10 16.67 -7.44
C GLY A 88 0.19 15.84 -7.55
N ASP A 89 1.17 16.06 -6.66
CA ASP A 89 2.43 15.29 -6.61
C ASP A 89 2.84 15.13 -5.14
N LEU A 90 3.36 13.96 -4.79
CA LEU A 90 3.89 13.68 -3.46
C LEU A 90 5.02 14.66 -3.09
N ALA A 91 5.84 15.08 -4.05
CA ALA A 91 6.95 16.02 -3.84
C ALA A 91 6.50 17.34 -3.19
N VAL A 92 5.27 17.80 -3.47
CA VAL A 92 4.67 19.01 -2.88
C VAL A 92 4.55 18.91 -1.36
N VAL A 93 4.32 17.70 -0.84
CA VAL A 93 3.98 17.49 0.58
C VAL A 93 5.10 16.81 1.38
N LEU A 94 6.15 16.27 0.75
CA LEU A 94 7.21 15.52 1.45
C LEU A 94 7.89 16.28 2.59
N GLY A 95 7.99 17.62 2.48
CA GLY A 95 8.57 18.48 3.51
C GLY A 95 7.70 18.67 4.76
N LEU A 96 6.44 18.21 4.75
CA LEU A 96 5.54 18.31 5.89
C LEU A 96 5.94 17.35 7.01
N PRO A 97 5.65 17.68 8.28
CA PRO A 97 6.03 16.85 9.43
C PRO A 97 5.05 15.69 9.65
N PHE A 98 4.84 14.86 8.62
CA PHE A 98 4.26 13.52 8.75
C PHE A 98 5.34 12.44 8.69
N GLU A 99 5.07 11.27 9.25
CA GLU A 99 6.07 10.19 9.36
C GLU A 99 5.90 9.08 8.31
N VAL A 100 4.69 8.86 7.80
CA VAL A 100 4.36 7.71 6.94
C VAL A 100 3.76 8.14 5.61
N VAL A 101 4.26 7.58 4.51
CA VAL A 101 3.59 7.59 3.21
C VAL A 101 2.85 6.26 3.02
N LEU A 102 1.54 6.32 2.79
CA LEU A 102 0.76 5.19 2.30
C LEU A 102 0.68 5.28 0.78
N GLU A 103 1.28 4.32 0.09
CA GLU A 103 1.28 4.26 -1.36
C GLU A 103 0.21 3.28 -1.83
N SER A 104 -0.87 3.80 -2.41
CA SER A 104 -2.07 3.05 -2.82
C SER A 104 -2.56 3.41 -4.22
N THR A 105 -1.65 3.74 -5.14
CA THR A 105 -2.01 4.07 -6.52
C THR A 105 -2.43 2.87 -7.36
N GLY A 106 -1.99 1.65 -6.99
CA GLY A 106 -2.19 0.46 -7.83
C GLY A 106 -1.34 0.47 -9.11
N ASN A 107 -0.39 1.42 -9.24
CA ASN A 107 0.50 1.52 -10.39
C ASN A 107 1.93 1.18 -9.96
N PRO A 108 2.55 0.11 -10.51
CA PRO A 108 3.86 -0.37 -10.05
C PRO A 108 4.99 0.67 -10.19
N GLU A 109 5.04 1.36 -11.33
CA GLU A 109 6.10 2.33 -11.62
C GLU A 109 5.97 3.58 -10.74
N ALA A 110 4.74 4.10 -10.63
CA ALA A 110 4.45 5.22 -9.74
C ALA A 110 4.73 4.84 -8.28
N GLY A 111 4.33 3.65 -7.84
CA GLY A 111 4.59 3.15 -6.50
C GLY A 111 6.07 3.04 -6.18
N ALA A 112 6.88 2.55 -7.12
CA ALA A 112 8.34 2.53 -6.97
C ALA A 112 8.93 3.94 -6.85
N ARG A 113 8.48 4.90 -7.69
CA ARG A 113 8.90 6.31 -7.60
C ARG A 113 8.52 6.92 -6.26
N HIS A 114 7.26 6.77 -5.83
CA HIS A 114 6.73 7.34 -4.59
C HIS A 114 7.48 6.78 -3.37
N ALA A 115 7.66 5.46 -3.29
CA ALA A 115 8.41 4.84 -2.21
C ALA A 115 9.85 5.34 -2.15
N ARG A 116 10.54 5.41 -3.30
CA ARG A 116 11.91 5.93 -3.36
C ARG A 116 12.02 7.35 -2.82
N ILE A 117 11.21 8.28 -3.32
CA ILE A 117 11.29 9.69 -2.90
C ILE A 117 10.83 9.88 -1.45
N ALA A 118 9.88 9.07 -0.97
CA ALA A 118 9.47 9.06 0.43
C ALA A 118 10.61 8.61 1.36
N ILE A 119 11.31 7.54 0.99
CA ILE A 119 12.47 7.03 1.74
C ILE A 119 13.60 8.06 1.76
N GLU A 120 13.90 8.68 0.62
CA GLU A 120 14.91 9.75 0.50
C GLU A 120 14.58 10.97 1.37
N ALA A 121 13.29 11.22 1.61
CA ALA A 121 12.76 12.25 2.52
C ALA A 121 12.56 11.75 3.96
N ASP A 122 13.20 10.64 4.35
CA ASP A 122 13.15 10.04 5.68
C ASP A 122 11.75 9.67 6.19
N LYS A 123 10.85 9.30 5.28
CA LYS A 123 9.52 8.78 5.61
C LYS A 123 9.55 7.25 5.71
N HIS A 124 8.69 6.70 6.56
CA HIS A 124 8.29 5.30 6.46
C HIS A 124 7.34 5.12 5.29
N VAL A 125 7.30 3.93 4.70
CA VAL A 125 6.40 3.60 3.59
C VAL A 125 5.56 2.39 3.96
N VAL A 126 4.25 2.54 3.83
CA VAL A 126 3.31 1.42 3.83
C VAL A 126 2.87 1.23 2.39
N MET A 127 3.20 0.07 1.83
CA MET A 127 2.96 -0.28 0.44
C MET A 127 1.63 -1.03 0.33
N VAL A 128 0.63 -0.40 -0.28
CA VAL A 128 -0.65 -1.02 -0.63
C VAL A 128 -0.59 -1.58 -2.05
N THR A 129 0.16 -0.93 -2.95
CA THR A 129 0.40 -1.42 -4.32
C THR A 129 1.32 -2.65 -4.29
N LYS A 130 0.71 -3.83 -4.12
CA LYS A 130 1.40 -5.12 -4.03
C LYS A 130 2.26 -5.45 -5.25
N GLU A 131 1.90 -4.95 -6.43
CA GLU A 131 2.66 -5.15 -7.66
C GLU A 131 4.02 -4.43 -7.61
N THR A 132 4.11 -3.30 -6.90
CA THR A 132 5.41 -2.65 -6.62
C THR A 132 6.24 -3.51 -5.69
N ASP A 133 5.62 -4.01 -4.61
CA ASP A 133 6.30 -4.79 -3.58
C ASP A 133 6.85 -6.12 -4.13
N SER A 134 6.10 -6.79 -5.00
CA SER A 134 6.50 -8.06 -5.61
C SER A 134 7.71 -7.95 -6.54
N VAL A 135 7.94 -6.78 -7.14
CA VAL A 135 9.04 -6.56 -8.10
C VAL A 135 10.25 -5.92 -7.42
N VAL A 136 10.05 -4.84 -6.67
CA VAL A 136 11.15 -4.02 -6.11
C VAL A 136 11.12 -3.88 -4.59
N GLY A 137 10.18 -4.54 -3.89
CA GLY A 137 10.04 -4.49 -2.43
C GLY A 137 11.34 -4.76 -1.65
N PRO A 138 12.12 -5.82 -1.96
CA PRO A 138 13.38 -6.09 -1.27
C PRO A 138 14.45 -5.00 -1.45
N VAL A 139 14.44 -4.27 -2.57
CA VAL A 139 15.34 -3.14 -2.80
C VAL A 139 14.88 -1.96 -1.95
N LEU A 140 13.59 -1.61 -1.99
CA LEU A 140 13.01 -0.53 -1.21
C LEU A 140 13.17 -0.75 0.30
N ALA A 141 12.97 -1.97 0.79
CA ALA A 141 13.16 -2.32 2.19
C ALA A 141 14.61 -2.11 2.65
N ARG A 142 15.61 -2.50 1.83
CA ARG A 142 17.02 -2.25 2.13
C ARG A 142 17.36 -0.75 2.11
N MET A 143 16.81 0.00 1.15
CA MET A 143 16.98 1.46 1.09
C MET A 143 16.43 2.14 2.35
N ALA A 144 15.23 1.76 2.79
CA ALA A 144 14.64 2.30 4.01
C ALA A 144 15.44 1.90 5.25
N ALA A 145 15.83 0.63 5.38
CA ALA A 145 16.62 0.15 6.51
C ALA A 145 17.94 0.90 6.67
N ALA A 146 18.63 1.23 5.56
CA ALA A 146 19.86 2.02 5.57
C ALA A 146 19.69 3.45 6.14
N ARG A 147 18.44 3.92 6.24
CA ARG A 147 18.07 5.24 6.79
C ARG A 147 17.31 5.13 8.12
N GLY A 148 17.26 3.95 8.72
CA GLY A 148 16.44 3.70 9.92
C GLY A 148 14.93 3.83 9.68
N ARG A 149 14.49 3.69 8.42
CA ARG A 149 13.08 3.69 8.01
C ARG A 149 12.60 2.29 7.70
N VAL A 150 11.30 2.18 7.49
CA VAL A 150 10.61 0.90 7.24
C VAL A 150 9.82 1.04 5.95
N VAL A 151 9.95 0.06 5.07
CA VAL A 151 8.95 -0.27 4.06
C VAL A 151 8.27 -1.55 4.48
N THR A 152 6.95 -1.58 4.45
CA THR A 152 6.16 -2.78 4.79
C THR A 152 4.93 -2.86 3.90
N PRO A 153 4.46 -4.06 3.53
CA PRO A 153 3.12 -4.21 2.99
C PRO A 153 2.09 -3.70 4.00
N VAL A 154 0.96 -3.23 3.50
CA VAL A 154 -0.16 -2.81 4.33
C VAL A 154 -0.76 -4.00 5.09
N ASP A 155 -1.11 -3.79 6.35
CA ASP A 155 -1.83 -4.79 7.13
C ASP A 155 -3.27 -4.97 6.60
N GLY A 156 -3.76 -6.20 6.62
CA GLY A 156 -5.10 -6.57 6.16
C GLY A 156 -5.19 -7.10 4.71
N ASP A 157 -4.19 -6.89 3.87
CA ASP A 157 -4.08 -7.62 2.59
C ASP A 157 -3.46 -9.01 2.80
N GLN A 158 -3.72 -9.94 1.88
CA GLN A 158 -3.30 -11.33 2.04
C GLN A 158 -1.79 -11.52 2.26
N PRO A 159 -0.87 -10.77 1.60
CA PRO A 159 0.56 -10.92 1.83
C PRO A 159 0.98 -10.62 3.27
N SER A 160 0.50 -9.52 3.86
CA SER A 160 0.88 -9.14 5.24
C SER A 160 0.29 -10.10 6.27
N LEU A 161 -0.96 -10.54 6.07
CA LEU A 161 -1.60 -11.54 6.91
C LEU A 161 -0.85 -12.88 6.85
N LEU A 162 -0.41 -13.28 5.66
CA LEU A 162 0.37 -14.50 5.47
C LEU A 162 1.74 -14.41 6.16
N ILE A 163 2.44 -13.27 6.04
CA ILE A 163 3.69 -13.02 6.77
C ILE A 163 3.46 -13.12 8.28
N GLY A 164 2.37 -12.54 8.80
CA GLY A 164 2.01 -12.64 10.22
C GLY A 164 1.79 -14.08 10.68
N LEU A 165 1.03 -14.88 9.90
CA LEU A 165 0.78 -16.28 10.21
C LEU A 165 2.05 -17.15 10.12
N ALA A 166 2.85 -16.97 9.06
CA ALA A 166 4.08 -17.70 8.84
C ALA A 166 5.11 -17.41 9.95
N THR A 167 5.32 -16.14 10.29
CA THR A 167 6.27 -15.76 11.34
C THR A 167 5.81 -16.23 12.72
N TRP A 168 4.51 -16.20 13.01
CA TRP A 168 3.96 -16.80 14.23
C TRP A 168 4.25 -18.30 14.30
N ALA A 169 3.98 -19.05 13.21
CA ALA A 169 4.23 -20.49 13.16
C ALA A 169 5.72 -20.83 13.40
N GLN A 170 6.63 -20.04 12.82
CA GLN A 170 8.07 -20.17 13.06
C GLN A 170 8.45 -19.90 14.52
N VAL A 171 7.90 -18.85 15.13
CA VAL A 171 8.18 -18.49 16.53
C VAL A 171 7.79 -19.60 17.50
N ILE A 172 6.71 -20.33 17.22
CA ILE A 172 6.27 -21.46 18.06
C ILE A 172 6.92 -22.80 17.67
N GLY A 173 7.91 -22.79 16.76
CA GLY A 173 8.69 -23.97 16.39
C GLY A 173 8.01 -24.92 15.39
N LEU A 174 6.97 -24.48 14.69
CA LEU A 174 6.32 -25.29 13.65
C LEU A 174 7.09 -25.22 12.33
N LYS A 175 7.15 -26.37 11.65
CA LYS A 175 7.60 -26.43 10.26
C LYS A 175 6.46 -26.00 9.34
N ILE A 176 6.68 -24.95 8.56
CA ILE A 176 5.74 -24.54 7.50
C ILE A 176 5.88 -25.52 6.33
N VAL A 177 4.80 -26.23 6.02
CA VAL A 177 4.75 -27.15 4.85
C VAL A 177 4.26 -26.40 3.60
N ALA A 178 3.25 -25.56 3.74
CA ALA A 178 2.70 -24.73 2.67
C ALA A 178 2.11 -23.43 3.25
N ALA A 179 2.04 -22.39 2.42
CA ALA A 179 1.53 -21.06 2.75
C ALA A 179 0.96 -20.43 1.48
N GLY A 180 -0.21 -19.79 1.56
CA GLY A 180 -0.84 -19.16 0.41
C GLY A 180 -2.25 -18.66 0.71
N LYS A 181 -2.98 -18.34 -0.35
CA LYS A 181 -4.41 -18.03 -0.32
C LYS A 181 -5.16 -18.98 -1.25
N SER A 182 -6.43 -19.23 -0.96
CA SER A 182 -7.37 -19.74 -1.96
C SER A 182 -7.98 -18.57 -2.73
N SER A 183 -8.30 -18.79 -4.00
CA SER A 183 -9.13 -17.89 -4.80
C SER A 183 -10.61 -18.23 -4.57
N GLU A 184 -11.50 -17.26 -4.75
CA GLU A 184 -12.95 -17.51 -4.83
C GLU A 184 -13.38 -18.03 -6.22
N TYR A 185 -12.45 -18.00 -7.19
CA TYR A 185 -12.68 -18.41 -8.57
C TYR A 185 -11.61 -19.39 -9.02
N ASP A 186 -12.04 -20.43 -9.73
CA ASP A 186 -11.15 -21.37 -10.37
C ASP A 186 -10.67 -20.84 -11.73
N PHE A 187 -9.38 -21.03 -11.98
CA PHE A 187 -8.79 -20.93 -13.32
C PHE A 187 -8.44 -22.35 -13.74
N VAL A 188 -9.29 -22.96 -14.56
CA VAL A 188 -9.11 -24.33 -15.03
C VAL A 188 -8.37 -24.27 -16.35
N PHE A 189 -7.09 -24.64 -16.32
CA PHE A 189 -6.27 -24.82 -17.52
C PHE A 189 -6.54 -26.20 -18.13
N ASP A 190 -6.88 -26.22 -19.42
CA ASP A 190 -6.96 -27.42 -20.24
C ASP A 190 -5.70 -27.48 -21.13
N PRO A 191 -4.78 -28.42 -20.89
CA PRO A 191 -3.53 -28.54 -21.64
C PRO A 191 -3.74 -29.08 -23.06
N GLU A 192 -4.83 -29.82 -23.35
CA GLU A 192 -5.09 -30.36 -24.68
C GLU A 192 -5.60 -29.28 -25.63
N SER A 193 -6.51 -28.43 -25.13
CA SER A 193 -7.06 -27.32 -25.91
C SER A 193 -6.28 -26.01 -25.76
N GLU A 194 -5.28 -25.97 -24.87
CA GLU A 194 -4.55 -24.76 -24.47
C GLU A 194 -5.49 -23.61 -24.10
N THR A 195 -6.48 -23.88 -23.26
CA THR A 195 -7.45 -22.87 -22.81
C THR A 195 -7.46 -22.70 -21.30
N ILE A 196 -7.83 -21.52 -20.83
CA ILE A 196 -8.18 -21.29 -19.42
C ILE A 196 -9.65 -20.92 -19.34
N THR A 197 -10.38 -21.65 -18.50
CA THR A 197 -11.76 -21.33 -18.16
C THR A 197 -11.85 -20.75 -16.75
N SER A 198 -12.50 -19.60 -16.62
CA SER A 198 -12.83 -19.00 -15.33
C SER A 198 -14.14 -18.22 -15.42
N ASN A 199 -15.03 -18.38 -14.44
CA ASN A 199 -16.30 -17.68 -14.34
C ASN A 199 -17.16 -17.75 -15.63
N GLY A 200 -17.21 -18.92 -16.26
CA GLY A 200 -17.97 -19.16 -17.49
C GLY A 200 -17.38 -18.53 -18.75
N ARG A 201 -16.15 -17.99 -18.68
CA ARG A 201 -15.40 -17.49 -19.83
C ARG A 201 -14.21 -18.40 -20.10
N THR A 202 -14.03 -18.77 -21.36
CA THR A 202 -12.90 -19.57 -21.84
C THR A 202 -12.06 -18.72 -22.78
N VAL A 203 -10.75 -18.69 -22.55
CA VAL A 203 -9.79 -17.91 -23.34
C VAL A 203 -8.66 -18.83 -23.83
N PRO A 204 -8.26 -18.76 -25.12
CA PRO A 204 -7.08 -19.49 -25.60
C PRO A 204 -5.80 -18.90 -25.02
N VAL A 205 -4.89 -19.76 -24.56
CA VAL A 205 -3.63 -19.43 -23.91
C VAL A 205 -2.47 -20.29 -24.47
N PRO A 206 -2.19 -20.22 -25.78
CA PRO A 206 -1.20 -21.08 -26.41
C PRO A 206 0.19 -20.91 -25.76
N GLY A 207 0.84 -22.03 -25.44
CA GLY A 207 2.13 -22.08 -24.76
C GLY A 207 2.10 -21.84 -23.26
N PHE A 208 0.93 -21.60 -22.64
CA PHE A 208 0.83 -21.32 -21.21
C PHE A 208 1.31 -22.47 -20.32
N GLY A 209 1.08 -23.72 -20.72
CA GLY A 209 1.53 -24.90 -19.98
C GLY A 209 3.04 -24.88 -19.69
N ALA A 210 3.84 -24.33 -20.61
CA ALA A 210 5.29 -24.18 -20.44
C ALA A 210 5.69 -23.22 -19.30
N TRP A 211 4.78 -22.42 -18.76
CA TRP A 211 5.02 -21.46 -17.68
C TRP A 211 4.50 -21.92 -16.32
N ILE A 212 3.58 -22.89 -16.29
CA ILE A 212 2.97 -23.39 -15.03
C ILE A 212 3.42 -24.79 -14.65
N GLU A 213 3.88 -25.57 -15.64
CA GLU A 213 4.49 -26.87 -15.41
C GLU A 213 6.00 -26.74 -15.63
N ALA A 214 6.73 -26.57 -14.53
CA ALA A 214 8.18 -26.56 -14.58
C ALA A 214 8.75 -27.87 -15.14
N GLY A 215 8.06 -28.99 -14.93
CA GLY A 215 8.57 -30.33 -15.24
C GLY A 215 9.90 -30.53 -14.51
N ASP A 216 10.95 -30.88 -15.28
CA ASP A 216 12.32 -31.02 -14.75
C ASP A 216 13.12 -29.70 -14.73
N ARG A 217 12.55 -28.58 -15.20
CA ARG A 217 13.24 -27.29 -15.24
C ARG A 217 13.26 -26.62 -13.86
N PRO A 218 14.33 -25.89 -13.50
CA PRO A 218 14.31 -25.00 -12.37
C PRO A 218 13.26 -23.89 -12.57
N TRP A 219 12.52 -23.54 -11.52
CA TRP A 219 11.55 -22.43 -11.56
C TRP A 219 12.15 -21.07 -11.98
N ALA A 220 13.47 -20.88 -11.89
CA ALA A 220 14.13 -19.68 -12.40
C ALA A 220 14.27 -19.64 -13.93
N GLN A 221 13.98 -20.74 -14.63
CA GLN A 221 14.05 -20.92 -16.08
C GLN A 221 12.66 -21.16 -16.70
N VAL A 222 11.63 -21.11 -15.86
CA VAL A 222 10.21 -21.08 -16.23
C VAL A 222 9.80 -19.64 -16.13
#